data_AF-W9Q781-F1
#
_entry.id   AF-W9Q781-F1
#
_cell.length_a   1.000
_cell.length_b   1.000
_cell.length_c   1.000
_cell.angle_alpha   90.00
_cell.angle_beta   90.00
_cell.angle_gamma   90.00
#
_symmetry.space_group_name_H-M   'P 1'
#
loop_
_entity.id
_entity.type
_entity.pdbx_description
1 polymer ?
#
loop_
_entity_poly.entity_id
_entity_poly.type
_entity_poly.pdbx_seq_one_letter_code
_entity_poly.pdbx_strand_id
1 'polypeptide(L)'
;MVERKFQVIDKYDFNRTYHGIAISEQWQAWETAHFFRVRSIIENPTVGARLISYGCNNGDGSSLNCTKTCSNATLMYSSPQNLWNCMTLATLGMLVGPGNDTIDRESEKKMDEKFHFGTVEKFNSLNVFRKVRDCAWASCSDSTYGNCTSSLQGFKCGPVSPNNIAKFGRVMAKPYCQAASAGIDLDIAGQGIVTAYIIQLVLVLFLGLCFKLTTSWI
;
A
#
# COMPACT_ATOMS: atom_id res chain seq x y z
N MET A 1 -2.56 -2.11 28.83
CA MET A 1 -3.86 -1.85 28.19
C MET A 1 -3.82 -0.43 27.70
N VAL A 2 -3.85 -0.22 26.39
CA VAL A 2 -3.83 1.12 25.79
C VAL A 2 -5.23 1.42 25.26
N GLU A 3 -5.75 2.61 25.56
CA GLU A 3 -6.94 3.12 24.89
C GLU A 3 -6.55 3.78 23.57
N ARG A 4 -7.02 3.20 22.47
CA ARG A 4 -6.83 3.70 21.10
C ARG A 4 -7.86 4.77 20.80
N LYS A 5 -7.50 5.72 19.94
CA LYS A 5 -8.42 6.73 19.39
C LYS A 5 -8.10 6.98 17.94
N PHE A 6 -9.03 7.58 17.21
CA PHE A 6 -8.82 7.95 15.81
C PHE A 6 -8.36 9.39 15.65
N GLN A 7 -7.73 9.65 14.51
CA GLN A 7 -7.44 10.98 14.00
C GLN A 7 -7.73 10.99 12.50
N VAL A 8 -8.33 12.05 11.97
CA VAL A 8 -8.50 12.23 10.53
C VAL A 8 -7.39 13.12 9.99
N ILE A 9 -6.87 12.78 8.82
CA ILE A 9 -5.90 13.58 8.07
C ILE A 9 -6.36 13.77 6.62
N ASP A 10 -6.14 14.96 6.07
CA ASP A 10 -6.54 15.32 4.70
C ASP A 10 -5.41 15.22 3.68
N LYS A 11 -4.17 15.10 4.14
CA LYS A 11 -3.00 14.94 3.29
C LYS A 11 -1.94 14.10 3.98
N TYR A 12 -1.06 13.54 3.17
CA TYR A 12 0.14 12.92 3.69
C TYR A 12 1.12 13.99 4.16
N ASP A 13 1.91 13.67 5.17
CA ASP A 13 3.02 14.49 5.63
C ASP A 13 4.31 13.72 5.38
N PHE A 14 4.78 13.82 4.14
CA PHE A 14 5.92 13.08 3.62
C PHE A 14 7.01 14.04 3.19
N ASN A 15 8.23 13.78 3.66
CA ASN A 15 9.42 14.52 3.26
C ASN A 15 10.63 13.58 3.22
N ARG A 16 10.54 12.51 2.43
CA ARG A 16 11.65 11.56 2.25
C ARG A 16 12.38 11.81 0.95
N THR A 17 13.70 11.78 1.06
CA THR A 17 14.63 11.75 -0.06
C THR A 17 15.41 10.44 -0.01
N TYR A 18 15.77 9.92 -1.18
CA TYR A 18 16.64 8.76 -1.33
C TYR A 18 17.77 9.11 -2.28
N HIS A 19 19.01 9.04 -1.79
CA HIS A 19 20.21 9.53 -2.50
C HIS A 19 20.06 10.94 -3.09
N GLY A 20 19.43 11.85 -2.35
CA GLY A 20 19.21 13.24 -2.78
C GLY A 20 18.04 13.44 -3.76
N ILE A 21 17.36 12.38 -4.19
CA ILE A 21 16.17 12.44 -5.05
C ILE A 21 14.93 12.43 -4.17
N ALA A 22 14.03 13.40 -4.38
CA ALA A 22 12.72 13.41 -3.72
C ALA A 22 11.87 12.25 -4.24
N ILE A 23 11.39 11.39 -3.33
CA ILE A 23 10.46 10.33 -3.70
C ILE A 23 9.08 10.96 -3.87
N SER A 24 8.36 10.61 -4.94
CA SER A 24 7.01 11.15 -5.13
C SER A 24 6.07 10.82 -3.97
N GLU A 25 5.16 11.74 -3.65
CA GLU A 25 4.19 11.58 -2.56
C GLU A 25 3.35 10.30 -2.75
N GLN A 26 2.96 9.99 -3.98
CA GLN A 26 2.17 8.81 -4.32
C GLN A 26 2.92 7.50 -3.99
N TRP A 27 4.23 7.44 -4.27
CA TRP A 27 5.04 6.27 -3.93
C TRP A 27 5.17 6.11 -2.41
N GLN A 28 5.45 7.20 -1.70
CA GLN A 28 5.53 7.21 -0.24
C GLN A 28 4.19 6.81 0.41
N ALA A 29 3.06 7.18 -0.21
CA ALA A 29 1.72 6.81 0.24
C ALA A 29 1.50 5.29 0.15
N TRP A 30 1.82 4.68 -0.99
CA TRP A 30 1.74 3.23 -1.17
C TRP A 30 2.66 2.48 -0.22
N GLU A 31 3.92 2.89 -0.15
CA GLU A 31 4.94 2.30 0.71
C GLU A 31 4.50 2.33 2.17
N THR A 32 4.00 3.49 2.63
CA THR A 32 3.57 3.66 4.01
C THR A 32 2.30 2.86 4.31
N ALA A 33 1.30 2.90 3.42
CA ALA A 33 0.06 2.15 3.60
C ALA A 33 0.31 0.64 3.65
N HIS A 34 1.15 0.12 2.76
CA HIS A 34 1.35 -1.32 2.60
C HIS A 34 2.38 -1.91 3.58
N PHE A 35 3.54 -1.26 3.73
CA PHE A 35 4.66 -1.82 4.47
C PHE A 35 4.78 -1.30 5.90
N PHE A 36 4.58 0.01 6.10
CA PHE A 36 4.88 0.65 7.39
C PHE A 36 3.67 0.81 8.31
N ARG A 37 2.43 0.76 7.79
CA ARG A 37 1.24 1.15 8.56
C ARG A 37 1.05 0.35 9.83
N VAL A 38 1.14 -0.99 9.74
CA VAL A 38 0.99 -1.90 10.89
C VAL A 38 2.02 -1.58 11.97
N ARG A 39 3.29 -1.49 11.57
CA ARG A 39 4.40 -1.20 12.48
C ARG A 39 4.21 0.16 13.16
N SER A 40 3.85 1.19 12.39
CA SER A 40 3.64 2.56 12.89
C SER A 40 2.58 2.62 13.98
N ILE A 41 1.44 1.94 13.81
CA ILE A 41 0.35 1.90 14.80
C ILE A 41 0.75 1.17 16.08
N ILE A 42 1.49 0.07 15.94
CA ILE A 42 1.93 -0.73 17.08
C ILE A 42 3.01 0.00 17.89
N GLU A 43 3.98 0.62 17.22
CA GLU A 43 5.11 1.30 17.87
C GLU A 43 4.73 2.68 18.46
N ASN A 44 3.62 3.28 18.03
CA ASN A 44 3.17 4.60 18.51
C ASN A 44 1.75 4.54 19.09
N PRO A 45 1.55 3.84 20.21
CA PRO A 45 0.22 3.55 20.74
C PRO A 45 -0.58 4.77 21.20
N THR A 46 0.11 5.84 21.59
CA THR A 46 -0.50 7.09 22.08
C THR A 46 -0.92 8.04 20.96
N VAL A 47 -0.41 7.84 19.74
CA VAL A 47 -0.77 8.63 18.57
C VAL A 47 -2.08 8.09 18.02
N GLY A 48 -3.05 8.96 17.79
CA GLY A 48 -4.34 8.57 17.20
C GLY A 48 -4.15 7.82 15.89
N ALA A 49 -4.90 6.75 15.70
CA ALA A 49 -4.92 5.97 14.48
C ALA A 49 -5.44 6.82 13.33
N ARG A 50 -4.50 7.25 12.47
CA ARG A 50 -4.77 8.17 11.37
C ARG A 50 -5.56 7.49 10.25
N LEU A 51 -6.74 8.02 9.94
CA LEU A 51 -7.54 7.69 8.76
C LEU A 51 -7.47 8.86 7.75
N ILE A 52 -7.32 8.55 6.47
CA ILE A 52 -7.36 9.52 5.38
C ILE A 52 -8.82 9.91 5.11
N SER A 53 -9.11 11.20 5.05
CA SER A 53 -10.48 11.74 4.99
C SER A 53 -11.28 11.30 3.76
N TYR A 54 -10.61 10.97 2.66
CA TYR A 54 -11.16 10.45 1.41
C TYR A 54 -10.72 9.01 1.11
N GLY A 55 -10.17 8.31 2.11
CA GLY A 55 -9.98 6.86 2.03
C GLY A 55 -11.29 6.12 2.26
N CYS A 56 -11.34 4.86 1.82
CA CYS A 56 -12.56 4.05 1.74
C CYS A 56 -13.54 4.50 0.64
N ASN A 57 -13.01 5.02 -0.47
CA ASN A 57 -13.76 5.21 -1.69
C ASN A 57 -14.12 3.84 -2.28
N ASN A 58 -15.42 3.55 -2.34
CA ASN A 58 -15.98 2.26 -2.76
C ASN A 58 -16.43 2.27 -4.24
N GLY A 59 -16.05 3.29 -5.01
CA GLY A 59 -16.47 3.54 -6.39
C GLY A 59 -17.72 4.42 -6.52
N ASP A 60 -18.40 4.73 -5.42
CA ASP A 60 -19.50 5.69 -5.36
C ASP A 60 -18.97 7.03 -4.84
N GLY A 61 -18.98 8.07 -5.69
CA GLY A 61 -18.49 9.40 -5.32
C GLY A 61 -19.30 10.11 -4.23
N SER A 62 -20.48 9.58 -3.88
CA SER A 62 -21.38 10.18 -2.89
C SER A 62 -21.19 9.64 -1.46
N SER A 63 -20.51 8.51 -1.28
CA SER A 63 -20.37 7.89 0.05
C SER A 63 -19.10 7.05 0.22
N LEU A 64 -18.39 7.29 1.33
CA LEU A 64 -17.27 6.43 1.75
C LEU A 64 -17.84 5.17 2.40
N ASN A 65 -17.22 4.00 2.22
CA ASN A 65 -17.62 2.80 2.93
C ASN A 65 -16.45 1.84 3.08
N CYS A 66 -15.85 1.81 4.27
CA CYS A 66 -14.71 0.95 4.55
C CYS A 66 -15.10 -0.53 4.60
N THR A 67 -16.32 -0.87 5.03
CA THR A 67 -16.76 -2.27 5.03
C THR A 67 -16.74 -2.86 3.62
N LYS A 68 -17.30 -2.14 2.64
CA LYS A 68 -17.31 -2.52 1.22
C LYS A 68 -15.91 -2.42 0.61
N THR A 69 -15.18 -1.36 0.91
CA THR A 69 -13.84 -1.14 0.33
C THR A 69 -12.84 -2.19 0.79
N CYS A 70 -12.82 -2.54 2.08
CA CYS A 70 -11.82 -3.43 2.66
C CYS A 70 -12.19 -4.92 2.55
N SER A 71 -13.46 -5.25 2.28
CA SER A 71 -13.89 -6.62 1.97
C SER A 71 -13.50 -7.05 0.56
N ASN A 72 -13.26 -6.11 -0.36
CA ASN A 72 -12.89 -6.35 -1.76
C ASN A 72 -11.43 -5.94 -2.02
N ALA A 73 -10.58 -6.88 -2.45
CA ALA A 73 -9.17 -6.58 -2.69
C ALA A 73 -8.95 -5.52 -3.79
N THR A 74 -9.75 -5.53 -4.85
CA THR A 74 -9.65 -4.56 -5.95
C THR A 74 -9.94 -3.13 -5.47
N LEU A 75 -10.95 -2.93 -4.63
CA LEU A 75 -11.26 -1.60 -4.06
C LEU A 75 -10.23 -1.21 -3.00
N MET A 76 -9.78 -2.14 -2.16
CA MET A 76 -8.73 -1.88 -1.17
C MET A 76 -7.44 -1.39 -1.83
N TYR A 77 -7.06 -1.99 -2.96
CA TYR A 77 -5.86 -1.64 -3.74
C TYR A 77 -6.12 -0.64 -4.87
N SER A 78 -7.29 0.00 -4.96
CA SER A 78 -7.54 1.01 -5.99
C SER A 78 -6.85 2.35 -5.71
N SER A 79 -6.46 2.61 -4.45
CA SER A 79 -5.71 3.81 -4.05
C SER A 79 -4.92 3.56 -2.77
N PRO A 80 -3.80 4.30 -2.54
CA PRO A 80 -3.05 4.16 -1.29
C PRO A 80 -3.86 4.62 -0.07
N GLN A 81 -4.83 5.51 -0.25
CA GLN A 81 -5.73 5.97 0.81
C GLN A 81 -6.70 4.87 1.26
N ASN A 82 -7.25 4.11 0.31
CA ASN A 82 -8.09 2.95 0.61
C ASN A 82 -7.28 1.92 1.39
N LEU A 83 -6.10 1.56 0.89
CA LEU A 83 -5.22 0.62 1.57
C LEU A 83 -4.84 1.13 2.97
N TRP A 84 -4.51 2.41 3.11
CA TRP A 84 -4.16 3.02 4.39
C TRP A 84 -5.27 2.85 5.43
N ASN A 85 -6.51 3.19 5.07
CA ASN A 85 -7.64 3.09 5.98
C ASN A 85 -7.95 1.63 6.32
N CYS A 86 -7.94 0.74 5.32
CA CYS A 86 -8.16 -0.69 5.55
C CYS A 86 -7.10 -1.30 6.46
N MET A 87 -5.81 -0.97 6.26
CA MET A 87 -4.72 -1.44 7.10
C MET A 87 -4.80 -0.86 8.52
N THR A 88 -5.22 0.40 8.66
CA THR A 88 -5.40 1.04 9.96
C THR A 88 -6.51 0.38 10.76
N LEU A 89 -7.70 0.25 10.16
CA LEU A 89 -8.86 -0.38 10.80
C LEU A 89 -8.62 -1.86 11.09
N ALA A 90 -7.98 -2.61 10.18
CA ALA A 90 -7.62 -4.00 10.42
C ALA A 90 -6.62 -4.18 11.56
N THR A 91 -5.61 -3.29 11.64
CA THR A 91 -4.64 -3.30 12.74
C THR A 91 -5.32 -3.05 14.06
N LEU A 92 -6.18 -2.03 14.16
CA LEU A 92 -6.95 -1.76 15.37
C LEU A 92 -7.90 -2.91 15.71
N GLY A 93 -8.60 -3.47 14.72
CA GLY A 93 -9.49 -4.61 14.95
C GLY A 93 -8.78 -5.82 15.52
N MET A 94 -7.50 -6.03 15.16
CA MET A 94 -6.67 -7.07 15.75
C MET A 94 -6.21 -6.74 17.18
N LEU A 95 -5.91 -5.47 17.46
CA LEU A 95 -5.40 -5.03 18.76
C LEU A 95 -6.50 -4.89 19.82
N VAL A 96 -7.71 -4.50 19.41
CA VAL A 96 -8.85 -4.23 20.28
C VAL A 96 -9.79 -5.42 20.42
N GLY A 97 -10.08 -6.14 19.32
CA GLY A 97 -11.04 -7.25 19.35
C GLY A 97 -10.48 -8.49 20.06
N PRO A 98 -9.55 -9.22 19.43
CA PRO A 98 -8.88 -10.37 20.05
C PRO A 98 -7.63 -10.00 20.87
N GLY A 99 -7.19 -8.74 20.85
CA GLY A 99 -6.08 -8.23 21.66
C GLY A 99 -6.53 -7.61 22.99
N ASN A 100 -5.61 -6.93 23.68
CA ASN A 100 -5.84 -6.36 25.02
C ASN A 100 -6.02 -4.83 25.03
N ASP A 101 -6.04 -4.17 23.87
CA ASP A 101 -6.25 -2.73 23.80
C ASP A 101 -7.74 -2.40 23.84
N THR A 102 -8.09 -1.17 24.20
CA THR A 102 -9.45 -0.63 24.08
C THR A 102 -9.53 0.42 22.98
N ILE A 103 -10.74 0.82 22.63
CA ILE A 103 -11.01 1.93 21.72
C ILE A 103 -11.91 2.95 22.43
N ASP A 104 -11.56 4.23 22.30
CA ASP A 104 -12.42 5.33 22.71
C ASP A 104 -13.73 5.29 21.91
N ARG A 105 -14.84 5.04 22.60
CA ARG A 105 -16.15 4.76 21.96
C ARG A 105 -16.75 5.96 21.27
N GLU A 106 -16.48 7.17 21.78
CA GLU A 106 -16.94 8.40 21.15
C GLU A 106 -16.20 8.64 19.83
N SER A 107 -14.86 8.49 19.83
CA SER A 107 -14.03 8.55 18.64
C SER A 107 -14.40 7.48 17.63
N GLU A 108 -14.65 6.24 18.06
CA GLU A 108 -15.10 5.16 17.19
C GLU A 108 -16.41 5.50 16.49
N LYS A 109 -17.44 5.87 17.26
CA LYS A 109 -18.76 6.22 16.72
C LYS A 109 -18.67 7.36 15.70
N LYS A 110 -17.94 8.43 16.03
CA LYS A 110 -17.75 9.58 15.15
C LYS A 110 -17.05 9.20 13.84
N MET A 111 -16.10 8.27 13.89
CA MET A 111 -15.42 7.80 12.67
C MET A 111 -16.28 6.83 11.88
N ASP A 112 -17.07 5.98 12.54
CA ASP A 112 -17.99 5.09 11.85
C ASP A 112 -19.09 5.86 11.09
N GLU A 113 -19.61 6.94 11.67
CA GLU A 113 -20.54 7.85 10.99
C GLU A 113 -19.99 8.42 9.67
N LYS A 114 -18.66 8.57 9.56
CA LYS A 114 -17.99 9.08 8.34
C LYS A 114 -17.57 7.97 7.38
N PHE A 115 -17.08 6.86 7.90
CA PHE A 115 -16.36 5.85 7.12
C PHE A 115 -17.11 4.51 7.00
N HIS A 116 -18.20 4.32 7.74
CA HIS A 116 -19.09 3.15 7.69
C HIS A 116 -18.34 1.82 7.78
N PHE A 117 -17.59 1.63 8.87
CA PHE A 117 -16.83 0.41 9.17
C PHE A 117 -17.49 -0.50 10.23
N GLY A 118 -18.59 -0.05 10.85
CA GLY A 118 -19.21 -0.70 11.99
C GLY A 118 -18.38 -0.53 13.26
N THR A 119 -18.04 -1.64 13.93
CA THR A 119 -17.17 -1.62 15.11
C THR A 119 -15.78 -2.15 14.78
N VAL A 120 -14.78 -1.59 15.44
CA VAL A 120 -13.36 -1.95 15.28
C VAL A 120 -13.15 -3.43 15.57
N GLU A 121 -13.76 -3.99 16.61
CA GLU A 121 -13.57 -5.39 17.00
C GLU A 121 -14.02 -6.36 15.92
N LYS A 122 -15.09 -6.01 15.19
CA LYS A 122 -15.63 -6.85 14.11
C LYS A 122 -14.88 -6.68 12.81
N PHE A 123 -14.05 -5.64 12.67
CA PHE A 123 -13.37 -5.33 11.42
C PHE A 123 -12.40 -6.43 10.96
N ASN A 124 -11.86 -7.23 11.90
CA ASN A 124 -11.00 -8.38 11.56
C ASN A 124 -11.74 -9.43 10.69
N SER A 125 -13.06 -9.51 10.76
CA SER A 125 -13.87 -10.44 9.94
C SER A 125 -13.77 -10.18 8.43
N LEU A 126 -13.33 -8.98 8.03
CA LEU A 126 -13.14 -8.62 6.61
C LEU A 126 -11.89 -9.26 5.99
N ASN A 127 -11.09 -9.97 6.78
CA ASN A 127 -9.92 -10.73 6.31
C ASN A 127 -8.90 -9.86 5.54
N VAL A 128 -8.72 -8.59 5.96
CA VAL A 128 -7.78 -7.65 5.32
C VAL A 128 -6.35 -8.19 5.34
N PHE A 129 -5.87 -8.67 6.50
CA PHE A 129 -4.53 -9.22 6.60
C PHE A 129 -4.31 -10.47 5.75
N ARG A 130 -5.35 -11.29 5.56
CA ARG A 130 -5.27 -12.43 4.63
C ARG A 130 -5.01 -11.92 3.20
N LYS A 131 -5.78 -10.95 2.71
CA LYS A 131 -5.60 -10.35 1.37
C LYS A 131 -4.19 -9.78 1.19
N VAL A 132 -3.69 -9.03 2.18
CA VAL A 132 -2.37 -8.39 2.16
C VAL A 132 -1.26 -9.41 2.10
N ARG A 133 -1.35 -10.46 2.93
CA ARG A 133 -0.39 -11.55 3.01
C ARG A 133 -0.40 -12.41 1.76
N ASP A 134 -1.58 -12.74 1.24
CA ASP A 134 -1.73 -13.50 0.01
C ASP A 134 -1.15 -12.71 -1.18
N CYS A 135 -1.37 -11.38 -1.23
CA CYS A 135 -0.74 -10.47 -2.20
C CYS A 135 0.79 -10.45 -2.06
N ALA A 136 1.31 -10.19 -0.86
CA ALA A 136 2.75 -10.15 -0.60
C ALA A 136 3.44 -11.47 -0.96
N TRP A 137 2.80 -12.60 -0.67
CA TRP A 137 3.32 -13.92 -1.04
C TRP A 137 3.31 -14.11 -2.56
N ALA A 138 2.19 -13.81 -3.23
CA ALA A 138 2.07 -13.95 -4.67
C ALA A 138 3.18 -13.16 -5.40
N SER A 139 3.45 -11.93 -4.99
CA SER A 139 4.45 -11.06 -5.65
C SER A 139 5.90 -11.51 -5.51
N CYS A 140 6.26 -12.38 -4.57
CA CYS A 140 7.63 -12.88 -4.41
C CYS A 140 7.78 -14.39 -4.59
N SER A 141 6.67 -15.12 -4.76
CA SER A 141 6.68 -16.58 -4.92
C SER A 141 6.81 -17.02 -6.37
N ASP A 142 6.55 -16.12 -7.32
CA ASP A 142 6.83 -16.34 -8.73
C ASP A 142 8.35 -16.27 -8.94
N SER A 143 8.93 -17.35 -9.47
CA SER A 143 10.37 -17.48 -9.77
C SER A 143 10.93 -16.38 -10.66
N THR A 144 10.06 -15.65 -11.37
CA THR A 144 10.42 -14.53 -12.25
C THR A 144 10.96 -13.33 -11.48
N TYR A 145 10.51 -13.11 -10.24
CA TYR A 145 10.85 -11.94 -9.41
C TYR A 145 11.62 -12.32 -8.14
N GLY A 146 12.36 -13.43 -8.18
CA GLY A 146 13.20 -13.91 -7.09
C GLY A 146 12.46 -14.79 -6.06
N ASN A 147 13.04 -14.91 -4.87
CA ASN A 147 12.49 -15.72 -3.78
C ASN A 147 11.98 -14.83 -2.64
N CYS A 148 10.82 -15.16 -2.06
CA CYS A 148 10.35 -14.53 -0.82
C CYS A 148 11.39 -14.62 0.31
N THR A 149 11.49 -13.57 1.13
CA THR A 149 12.27 -13.64 2.39
C THR A 149 11.81 -14.82 3.25
N SER A 150 12.75 -15.55 3.84
CA SER A 150 12.45 -16.60 4.83
C SER A 150 11.62 -16.08 6.01
N SER A 151 11.72 -14.78 6.32
CA SER A 151 10.92 -14.13 7.36
C SER A 151 9.41 -14.11 7.07
N LEU A 152 9.01 -14.27 5.79
CA LEU A 152 7.60 -14.31 5.38
C LEU A 152 7.02 -15.74 5.44
N GLN A 153 7.85 -16.80 5.50
CA GLN A 153 7.38 -18.19 5.49
C GLN A 153 6.36 -18.49 6.60
N GLY A 154 6.57 -17.94 7.81
CA GLY A 154 5.64 -18.11 8.92
C GLY A 154 4.24 -17.52 8.67
N PHE A 155 4.10 -16.65 7.67
CA PHE A 155 2.86 -16.05 7.23
C PHE A 155 2.36 -16.63 5.90
N LYS A 156 3.01 -17.65 5.30
CA LYS A 156 2.48 -18.28 4.08
C LYS A 156 1.09 -18.88 4.30
N CYS A 157 0.99 -19.74 5.33
CA CYS A 157 -0.27 -20.38 5.72
C CYS A 157 -0.78 -19.88 7.08
N GLY A 158 0.11 -19.36 7.94
CA GLY A 158 -0.22 -18.87 9.26
C GLY A 158 -1.03 -17.57 9.23
N PRO A 159 -2.17 -17.47 9.95
CA PRO A 159 -2.94 -16.24 10.02
C PRO A 159 -2.18 -15.15 10.81
N VAL A 160 -2.44 -13.90 10.46
CA VAL A 160 -2.06 -12.77 11.32
C VAL A 160 -3.02 -12.76 12.52
N SER A 161 -2.45 -12.67 13.72
CA SER A 161 -3.14 -12.73 15.01
C SER A 161 -2.56 -11.66 15.95
N PRO A 162 -3.19 -11.36 17.08
CA PRO A 162 -2.67 -10.38 18.04
C PRO A 162 -1.24 -10.69 18.50
N ASN A 163 -0.91 -11.97 18.65
CA ASN A 163 0.40 -12.41 19.14
C ASN A 163 1.53 -12.25 18.11
N ASN A 164 1.21 -12.18 16.82
CA ASN A 164 2.22 -12.13 15.75
C ASN A 164 2.13 -10.87 14.86
N ILE A 165 1.13 -10.01 15.05
CA ILE A 165 0.95 -8.80 14.22
C ILE A 165 2.14 -7.84 14.28
N ALA A 166 2.79 -7.72 15.45
CA ALA A 166 4.01 -6.95 15.58
C ALA A 166 5.16 -7.52 14.73
N LYS A 167 5.30 -8.86 14.70
CA LYS A 167 6.27 -9.54 13.83
C LYS A 167 5.90 -9.33 12.35
N PHE A 168 4.62 -9.46 11.99
CA PHE A 168 4.14 -9.21 10.64
C PHE A 168 4.50 -7.80 10.16
N GLY A 169 4.19 -6.77 10.97
CA GLY A 169 4.53 -5.38 10.66
C GLY A 169 6.04 -5.13 10.49
N ARG A 170 6.89 -5.78 11.30
CA ARG A 170 8.35 -5.69 11.14
C ARG A 170 8.84 -6.37 9.87
N VAL A 171 8.30 -7.53 9.51
CA VAL A 171 8.65 -8.26 8.28
C VAL A 171 8.28 -7.46 7.04
N MET A 172 7.05 -6.94 6.99
CA MET A 172 6.58 -6.11 5.87
C MET A 172 7.40 -4.82 5.73
N ALA A 173 7.76 -4.18 6.85
CA ALA A 173 8.49 -2.91 6.85
C ALA A 173 9.96 -3.00 6.41
N LYS A 174 10.60 -4.18 6.43
CA LYS A 174 12.04 -4.27 6.14
C LYS A 174 12.47 -5.57 5.42
N PRO A 175 12.44 -6.77 6.05
CA PRO A 175 12.85 -8.01 5.38
C PRO A 175 12.15 -8.27 4.05
N TYR A 176 10.88 -7.90 3.94
CA TYR A 176 10.11 -8.06 2.71
C TYR A 176 10.72 -7.23 1.57
N CYS A 177 10.87 -5.91 1.76
CA CYS A 177 11.44 -5.03 0.74
C CYS A 177 12.92 -5.29 0.43
N GLN A 178 13.69 -5.83 1.39
CA GLN A 178 15.11 -6.14 1.19
C GLN A 178 15.35 -7.44 0.40
N ALA A 179 14.43 -8.40 0.50
CA ALA A 179 14.57 -9.70 -0.14
C ALA A 179 13.71 -9.86 -1.39
N ALA A 180 12.63 -9.08 -1.51
CA ALA A 180 11.93 -8.92 -2.76
C ALA A 180 12.95 -8.34 -3.75
N SER A 181 13.49 -9.21 -4.59
CA SER A 181 14.07 -8.74 -5.83
C SER A 181 12.89 -8.15 -6.56
N ALA A 182 12.78 -6.82 -6.57
CA ALA A 182 12.12 -6.20 -7.70
C ALA A 182 12.99 -6.64 -8.87
N GLY A 183 12.65 -7.78 -9.48
CA GLY A 183 13.09 -8.07 -10.83
C GLY A 183 12.78 -6.80 -11.55
N ILE A 184 13.82 -6.06 -11.90
CA ILE A 184 13.66 -4.78 -12.59
C ILE A 184 12.91 -5.21 -13.83
N ASP A 185 11.61 -4.90 -13.89
CA ASP A 185 10.88 -5.03 -15.13
C ASP A 185 11.58 -4.03 -16.05
N LEU A 186 12.46 -4.56 -16.90
CA LEU A 186 13.27 -3.79 -17.83
C LEU A 186 12.38 -2.99 -18.80
N ASP A 187 11.08 -3.25 -18.81
CA ASP A 187 10.07 -2.50 -19.54
C ASP A 187 9.62 -1.20 -18.85
N ILE A 188 9.77 -1.05 -17.53
CA ILE A 188 9.32 0.16 -16.80
C ILE A 188 10.47 1.15 -16.53
N ALA A 189 11.70 0.65 -16.37
CA ALA A 189 12.88 1.47 -16.15
C ALA A 189 14.18 0.83 -16.67
N GLY A 190 14.08 -0.07 -17.66
CA GLY A 190 15.24 -0.74 -18.24
C GLY A 190 15.73 -0.13 -19.54
N GLN A 191 16.76 -0.77 -20.10
CA GLN A 191 17.38 -0.37 -21.38
C GLN A 191 16.37 -0.31 -22.53
N GLY A 192 15.25 -1.04 -22.46
CA GLY A 192 14.21 -1.06 -23.51
C GLY A 192 13.60 0.31 -23.81
N ILE A 193 13.35 1.13 -22.79
CA ILE A 193 12.85 2.51 -22.97
C ILE A 193 13.90 3.37 -23.67
N VAL A 194 15.17 3.26 -23.26
CA VAL A 194 16.28 4.00 -23.90
C VAL A 194 16.44 3.57 -25.36
N THR A 195 16.38 2.26 -25.64
CA THR A 195 16.43 1.72 -27.00
C THR A 195 15.25 2.19 -27.84
N ALA A 196 14.04 2.24 -27.29
CA ALA A 196 12.86 2.74 -28.00
C ALA A 196 13.00 4.22 -28.37
N TYR A 197 13.49 5.07 -27.46
CA TYR A 197 13.77 6.48 -27.77
C TYR A 197 14.87 6.66 -28.81
N ILE A 198 15.92 5.83 -28.77
CA ILE A 198 16.99 5.84 -29.78
C ILE A 198 16.43 5.44 -31.15
N ILE A 199 15.62 4.37 -31.24
CA ILE A 199 15.01 3.93 -32.49
C ILE A 199 14.07 5.02 -33.05
N GLN A 200 13.25 5.65 -32.19
CA GLN A 200 12.39 6.75 -32.59
C GLN A 200 13.20 7.94 -33.14
N LEU A 201 14.30 8.32 -32.48
CA LEU A 201 15.18 9.39 -32.95
C LEU A 201 15.82 9.06 -34.31
N VAL A 202 16.32 7.83 -34.48
CA VAL A 202 16.93 7.37 -35.74
C VAL A 202 15.90 7.38 -36.87
N LEU A 203 14.66 6.92 -36.62
CA LEU A 203 13.59 6.94 -37.60
C LEU A 203 13.21 8.37 -38.02
N VAL A 204 13.14 9.31 -37.07
CA VAL A 204 12.86 10.72 -37.37
C VAL A 204 13.97 11.33 -38.23
N LEU A 205 15.24 11.09 -37.90
CA LEU A 205 16.37 11.56 -38.70
C LEU A 205 16.37 10.95 -40.10
N PHE A 206 16.14 9.64 -40.20
CA PHE A 206 16.09 8.93 -41.49
C PHE A 206 14.96 9.48 -42.38
N LEU A 207 13.75 9.60 -41.85
CA LEU A 207 12.61 10.16 -42.59
C LEU A 207 12.85 11.62 -42.98
N GLY A 208 13.43 12.42 -42.10
CA GLY A 208 13.80 13.81 -42.42
C GLY A 208 14.84 13.90 -43.54
N LEU A 209 15.82 12.99 -43.56
CA LEU A 209 16.86 12.94 -44.58
C LEU A 209 16.29 12.48 -45.92
N CYS A 210 15.45 11.44 -45.93
CA CYS A 210 14.70 11.01 -47.10
C CYS A 210 13.82 12.14 -47.66
N PHE A 211 13.05 12.80 -46.79
CA PHE A 211 12.19 13.92 -47.20
C PHE A 211 12.98 15.04 -47.84
N LYS A 212 14.12 15.44 -47.23
CA LYS A 212 15.00 16.47 -47.78
C LYS A 212 15.61 16.07 -49.11
N LEU A 213 16.07 14.82 -49.26
CA LEU A 213 16.61 14.31 -50.52
C LEU A 213 15.55 14.30 -51.63
N THR A 214 14.33 13.85 -51.33
CA THR A 214 13.24 13.82 -52.32
C THR A 214 12.72 15.19 -52.70
N THR A 215 12.77 16.17 -51.80
CA THR A 215 12.31 17.55 -52.06
C THR A 215 13.39 18.47 -52.60
N SER A 216 14.68 18.12 -52.46
CA SER A 216 15.80 18.87 -53.07
C SER A 216 16.17 18.39 -54.48
N TRP A 217 15.54 17.30 -54.96
CA TRP A 217 15.67 16.78 -56.33
C TRP A 217 14.53 17.24 -57.26
N ILE A 218 13.64 18.11 -56.77
CA ILE A 218 12.69 18.92 -57.54
C ILE A 218 13.22 20.34 -57.57
#